data_AF-A0A2N9FZM5-F1
#
_entry.id   AF-A0A2N9FZM5-F1
#
_cell.length_a   1.000
_cell.length_b   1.000
_cell.length_c   1.000
_cell.angle_alpha   90.00
_cell.angle_beta   90.00
_cell.angle_gamma   90.00
#
_symmetry.space_group_name_H-M   'P 1'
#
loop_
_entity.id
_entity.type
_entity.pdbx_description
1 polymer ?
#
loop_
_entity_poly.entity_id
_entity_poly.type
_entity_poly.pdbx_seq_one_letter_code
_entity_poly.pdbx_strand_id
1 'polypeptide(L)'
;MLSVGFSGSGGKELSFQTTLNVLFSGLDFYAFVYFRTHLKYEKNPKIKEAITLKFMEYLRRAEEIKAILDNGGSGPGVSGDAAIASQQKTKWKGGEGKDAEDPEQAKLRAGLDSMIIREKPNVKCSDVAGLESAKQALQEAIILHLKFP
;
A
#
# COMPACT_ATOMS: atom_id res chain seq x y z
N MET A 1 -11.57 -18.64 6.64
CA MET A 1 -11.65 -18.28 8.08
C MET A 1 -10.23 -18.21 8.62
N LEU A 2 -9.70 -17.02 8.88
CA LEU A 2 -8.61 -16.88 9.84
C LEU A 2 -9.02 -15.81 10.85
N SER A 3 -9.44 -16.31 12.00
CA SER A 3 -9.66 -15.55 13.21
C SER A 3 -8.28 -15.23 13.79
N VAL A 4 -7.89 -13.96 13.76
CA VAL A 4 -6.72 -13.49 14.51
C VAL A 4 -7.27 -13.00 15.85
N GLY A 5 -7.26 -13.89 16.84
CA GLY A 5 -7.59 -13.56 18.22
C GLY A 5 -6.49 -12.69 18.81
N PHE A 6 -6.77 -11.39 18.96
CA PHE A 6 -5.96 -10.50 19.79
C PHE A 6 -6.63 -10.41 21.17
N SER A 7 -6.28 -11.34 22.05
CA SER A 7 -6.64 -11.29 23.47
C SER A 7 -5.54 -10.52 24.19
N GLY A 8 -5.81 -9.25 24.54
CA GLY A 8 -4.82 -8.41 25.21
C GLY A 8 -5.29 -7.00 25.58
N SER A 9 -6.02 -6.88 26.69
CA SER A 9 -6.08 -5.69 27.58
C SER A 9 -6.42 -4.32 26.93
N GLY A 10 -7.71 -4.13 26.63
CA GLY A 10 -8.59 -3.00 27.03
C GLY A 10 -8.16 -1.53 27.18
N GLY A 11 -6.94 -1.10 26.87
CA GLY A 11 -6.52 0.29 27.13
C GLY A 11 -5.47 0.90 26.20
N LYS A 12 -4.76 0.11 25.38
CA LYS A 12 -3.66 0.61 24.54
C LYS A 12 -3.91 0.56 23.03
N GLU A 13 -4.88 -0.25 22.58
CA GLU A 13 -5.25 -0.36 21.16
C GLU A 13 -5.94 0.91 20.64
N LEU A 14 -6.73 1.55 21.51
CA LEU A 14 -7.49 2.75 21.17
C LEU A 14 -6.57 3.97 20.98
N SER A 15 -5.43 4.04 21.65
CA SER A 15 -4.46 5.13 21.46
C SER A 15 -3.71 4.99 20.15
N PHE A 16 -3.30 3.77 19.76
CA PHE A 16 -2.53 3.57 18.52
C PHE A 16 -3.36 3.89 17.28
N GLN A 17 -4.58 3.36 17.18
CA GLN A 17 -5.49 3.68 16.07
C GLN A 17 -5.89 5.17 16.07
N THR A 18 -6.11 5.78 17.24
CA THR A 18 -6.37 7.21 17.33
C THR A 18 -5.16 8.02 16.86
N THR A 19 -3.94 7.66 17.25
CA THR A 19 -2.72 8.31 16.78
C THR A 19 -2.54 8.17 15.27
N LEU A 20 -2.81 7.01 14.69
CA LEU A 20 -2.78 6.81 13.24
C LEU A 20 -3.82 7.69 12.53
N ASN A 21 -5.05 7.74 13.02
CA ASN A 21 -6.10 8.60 12.46
C ASN A 21 -5.75 10.10 12.56
N VAL A 22 -5.14 10.53 13.66
CA VAL A 22 -4.68 11.91 13.84
C VAL A 22 -3.51 12.23 12.89
N LEU A 23 -2.56 11.31 12.70
CA LEU A 23 -1.47 11.49 11.75
C LEU A 23 -1.96 11.52 10.29
N PHE A 24 -2.90 10.64 9.94
CA PHE A 24 -3.50 10.58 8.61
C PHE A 24 -4.31 11.85 8.31
N SER A 25 -5.19 12.27 9.22
CA SER A 25 -5.94 13.52 9.07
C SER A 25 -5.05 14.77 9.06
N GLY A 26 -3.94 14.76 9.80
CA GLY A 26 -2.94 15.82 9.75
C GLY A 26 -2.24 15.91 8.40
N LEU A 27 -1.91 14.77 7.79
CA LEU A 27 -1.30 14.69 6.47
C LEU A 27 -2.27 15.18 5.38
N ASP A 28 -3.54 14.78 5.45
CA ASP A 28 -4.61 15.24 4.56
C ASP A 28 -4.80 16.76 4.63
N PHE A 29 -4.84 17.30 5.86
CA PHE A 29 -4.94 18.75 6.08
C PHE A 29 -3.73 19.50 5.52
N TYR A 30 -2.51 18.97 5.71
CA TYR A 30 -1.30 19.58 5.17
C TYR A 30 -1.31 19.62 3.64
N ALA A 31 -1.67 18.51 2.99
CA ALA A 31 -1.79 18.42 1.54
C ALA A 31 -2.81 19.43 1.00
N PHE A 32 -3.97 19.56 1.64
CA PHE A 32 -5.01 20.53 1.26
C PHE A 32 -4.56 21.98 1.42
N VAL A 33 -3.89 22.32 2.52
CA VAL A 33 -3.37 23.67 2.76
C VAL A 33 -2.28 24.02 1.73
N TYR A 34 -1.37 23.10 1.43
CA TYR A 34 -0.34 23.30 0.42
C TYR A 34 -0.95 23.56 -0.96
N PHE A 35 -1.94 22.76 -1.36
CA PHE A 35 -2.67 22.96 -2.59
C PHE A 35 -3.39 24.32 -2.66
N ARG A 36 -4.09 24.69 -1.58
CA ARG A 36 -4.81 25.97 -1.47
C ARG A 36 -3.88 27.17 -1.57
N THR A 37 -2.69 27.09 -0.97
CA THR A 37 -1.70 28.18 -1.04
C THR A 37 -1.16 28.35 -2.46
N HIS A 38 -0.92 27.26 -3.20
CA HIS A 38 -0.45 27.33 -4.58
C HIS A 38 -1.50 27.97 -5.49
N LEU A 39 -2.78 27.63 -5.32
CA LEU A 39 -3.88 28.28 -6.06
C LEU A 39 -4.04 29.77 -5.73
N LYS A 40 -3.74 30.18 -4.50
CA LYS A 40 -3.86 31.58 -4.06
C LYS A 40 -2.79 32.49 -4.68
N TYR A 41 -1.56 31.99 -4.83
CA TYR A 41 -0.42 32.80 -5.30
C TYR A 41 -0.03 32.55 -6.76
N GLU A 42 -0.51 31.47 -7.37
CA GLU A 42 -0.32 31.26 -8.81
C GLU A 42 -1.08 32.35 -9.59
N LYS A 43 -0.47 32.88 -10.65
CA LYS A 43 -1.07 33.93 -11.50
C LYS A 43 -1.46 33.41 -12.87
N ASN A 44 -0.80 32.34 -13.33
CA ASN A 44 -1.07 31.78 -14.63
C ASN A 44 -2.33 30.89 -14.58
N PRO A 45 -3.39 31.21 -15.34
CA PRO A 45 -4.63 30.42 -15.34
C PRO A 45 -4.42 28.98 -15.81
N LYS A 46 -3.52 28.77 -16.79
CA LYS A 46 -3.24 27.42 -17.31
C LYS A 46 -2.59 26.51 -16.26
N ILE A 47 -1.73 27.08 -15.42
CA ILE A 47 -1.06 26.35 -14.34
C ILE A 47 -2.07 26.04 -13.23
N LYS A 48 -2.96 26.98 -12.89
CA LYS A 48 -4.06 26.72 -11.94
C LYS A 48 -4.96 25.58 -12.39
N GLU A 49 -5.34 25.57 -13.66
CA GLU A 49 -6.14 24.50 -14.24
C GLU A 49 -5.42 23.16 -14.18
N ALA A 50 -4.14 23.10 -14.58
CA ALA A 50 -3.34 21.88 -14.51
C ALA A 50 -3.22 21.33 -13.08
N ILE A 51 -2.98 22.22 -12.10
CA ILE A 51 -2.91 21.90 -10.67
C ILE A 51 -4.26 21.37 -10.17
N THR A 52 -5.37 22.02 -10.55
CA THR A 52 -6.74 21.60 -10.20
C THR A 52 -7.08 20.24 -10.76
N LEU A 53 -6.78 20.00 -12.04
CA LEU A 53 -7.01 18.70 -12.68
C LEU A 53 -6.26 17.58 -11.96
N LYS A 54 -4.98 17.80 -11.64
CA LYS A 54 -4.17 16.80 -10.93
C LYS A 54 -4.70 16.53 -9.52
N PHE A 55 -5.14 17.54 -8.81
CA PHE A 55 -5.75 17.36 -7.49
C PHE A 55 -7.02 16.52 -7.53
N MET A 56 -7.90 16.76 -8.51
CA MET A 56 -9.09 15.94 -8.69
C MET A 56 -8.77 14.49 -9.04
N GLU A 57 -7.71 14.26 -9.83
CA GLU A 57 -7.21 12.92 -10.15
C GLU A 57 -6.73 12.18 -8.88
N TYR A 58 -5.98 12.85 -8.01
CA TYR A 58 -5.53 12.27 -6.73
C TYR A 58 -6.68 12.00 -5.76
N LEU A 59 -7.67 12.89 -5.67
CA LEU A 59 -8.86 12.68 -4.84
C LEU A 59 -9.65 11.45 -5.30
N ARG A 60 -9.92 11.35 -6.60
CA ARG A 60 -10.62 10.20 -7.18
C ARG A 60 -9.89 8.89 -6.86
N ARG A 61 -8.56 8.86 -7.06
CA ARG A 61 -7.76 7.68 -6.76
C ARG A 61 -7.78 7.32 -5.27
N ALA A 62 -7.77 8.32 -4.38
CA ALA A 62 -7.89 8.09 -2.94
C ALA A 62 -9.26 7.49 -2.58
N GLU A 63 -10.36 7.94 -3.21
CA GLU A 63 -11.69 7.36 -3.05
C GLU A 63 -11.76 5.91 -3.56
N GLU A 64 -11.14 5.61 -4.71
CA GLU A 64 -11.04 4.25 -5.25
C GLU A 64 -10.28 3.32 -4.29
N ILE A 65 -9.12 3.77 -3.79
CA ILE A 65 -8.32 3.00 -2.83
C ILE A 65 -9.13 2.76 -1.55
N LYS A 66 -9.81 3.79 -1.03
CA LYS A 66 -10.66 3.67 0.15
C LYS A 66 -11.78 2.66 -0.08
N ALA A 67 -12.46 2.72 -1.21
CA ALA A 67 -13.52 1.76 -1.55
C ALA A 67 -13.01 0.32 -1.60
N ILE A 68 -11.80 0.09 -2.13
CA ILE A 68 -11.16 -1.24 -2.17
C ILE A 68 -10.79 -1.72 -0.76
N LEU A 69 -10.29 -0.82 0.10
CA LEU A 69 -9.95 -1.14 1.49
C LEU A 69 -11.21 -1.45 2.31
N ASP A 70 -12.28 -0.67 2.13
CA ASP A 70 -13.56 -0.86 2.84
C ASP A 70 -14.30 -2.13 2.36
N ASN A 71 -14.22 -2.48 1.06
CA ASN A 71 -14.80 -3.71 0.51
C ASN A 71 -13.90 -4.95 0.58
N GLY A 72 -12.75 -4.89 1.27
CA GLY A 72 -11.91 -6.07 1.50
C GLY A 72 -11.23 -6.63 0.24
N GLY A 73 -10.67 -5.76 -0.62
CA GLY A 73 -9.69 -6.19 -1.62
C GLY A 73 -10.23 -6.89 -2.86
N SER A 74 -11.49 -6.65 -3.25
CA SER A 74 -11.98 -7.02 -4.59
C SER A 74 -11.79 -5.82 -5.53
N GLY A 75 -10.64 -5.76 -6.18
CA GLY A 75 -10.34 -4.71 -7.18
C GLY A 75 -11.26 -4.79 -8.41
N PRO A 76 -11.36 -3.71 -9.22
CA PRO A 76 -12.16 -3.70 -10.43
C PRO A 76 -11.49 -4.60 -11.48
N GLY A 77 -12.13 -5.73 -11.79
CA GLY A 77 -11.81 -6.50 -12.97
C GLY A 77 -12.04 -5.65 -14.21
N VAL A 78 -10.96 -5.31 -14.91
CA VAL A 78 -11.03 -4.86 -16.30
C VAL A 78 -11.56 -6.03 -17.12
N SER A 79 -12.82 -5.98 -17.50
CA SER A 79 -13.33 -6.75 -18.64
C SER A 79 -14.26 -5.84 -19.42
N GLY A 80 -13.66 -5.10 -20.34
CA GLY A 80 -14.39 -4.73 -21.54
C GLY A 80 -14.65 -6.00 -22.32
N ASP A 81 -15.91 -6.34 -22.54
CA ASP A 81 -16.44 -6.41 -23.89
C ASP A 81 -17.97 -6.45 -23.85
N ALA A 82 -18.55 -5.87 -24.88
CA ALA A 82 -19.99 -5.71 -25.07
C ALA A 82 -20.66 -7.04 -25.44
N ALA A 83 -21.92 -7.17 -25.02
CA ALA A 83 -22.94 -8.11 -25.52
C ALA A 83 -22.59 -9.61 -25.40
N ILE A 84 -23.36 -10.40 -24.67
CA ILE A 84 -24.61 -10.96 -25.18
C ILE A 84 -25.52 -11.35 -24.00
N ALA A 85 -26.79 -11.03 -24.18
CA ALA A 85 -27.90 -11.34 -23.30
C ALA A 85 -27.99 -12.84 -22.95
N SER A 86 -28.22 -13.15 -21.68
CA SER A 86 -29.38 -13.96 -21.28
C SER A 86 -29.51 -14.00 -19.76
N GLN A 87 -30.71 -13.66 -19.31
CA GLN A 87 -31.19 -13.85 -17.96
C GLN A 87 -31.04 -15.31 -17.54
N GLN A 88 -30.53 -15.56 -16.33
CA GLN A 88 -31.23 -16.43 -15.39
C GLN A 88 -30.79 -16.15 -13.96
N LYS A 89 -31.68 -15.44 -13.25
CA LYS A 89 -31.76 -15.46 -11.79
C LYS A 89 -32.01 -16.90 -11.35
N THR A 90 -31.09 -17.50 -10.60
CA THR A 90 -31.49 -18.51 -9.62
C THR A 90 -30.65 -18.35 -8.36
N LYS A 91 -31.32 -17.77 -7.38
CA LYS A 91 -31.00 -17.77 -5.97
C LYS A 91 -30.86 -19.23 -5.50
N TRP A 92 -29.69 -19.65 -5.05
CA TRP A 92 -29.61 -20.74 -4.09
C TRP A 92 -28.67 -20.43 -2.94
N LYS A 93 -29.14 -20.85 -1.78
CA LYS A 93 -28.69 -20.56 -0.43
C LYS A 93 -27.95 -21.80 0.05
N GLY A 94 -26.73 -21.62 0.56
CA GLY A 94 -26.06 -22.55 1.48
C GLY A 94 -25.37 -23.75 0.82
N GLY A 95 -24.10 -23.97 1.19
CA GLY A 95 -23.35 -25.14 0.77
C GLY A 95 -21.89 -25.08 1.20
N GLU A 96 -21.66 -25.34 2.48
CA GLU A 96 -20.37 -25.70 3.08
C GLU A 96 -19.71 -26.86 2.31
N GLY A 97 -18.42 -26.76 1.95
CA GLY A 97 -17.68 -27.93 1.46
C GLY A 97 -16.41 -27.67 0.63
N LYS A 98 -15.27 -27.96 1.28
CA LYS A 98 -14.03 -28.52 0.72
C LYS A 98 -13.10 -27.62 -0.11
N ASP A 99 -12.12 -27.11 0.65
CA ASP A 99 -10.69 -27.15 0.36
C ASP A 99 -10.30 -28.17 -0.73
N ALA A 100 -10.30 -27.70 -1.97
CA ALA A 100 -9.55 -28.29 -3.06
C ALA A 100 -8.56 -27.21 -3.47
N GLU A 101 -7.32 -27.34 -3.00
CA GLU A 101 -6.20 -26.51 -3.44
C GLU A 101 -6.19 -26.55 -4.98
N ASP A 102 -6.46 -25.39 -5.60
CA ASP A 102 -6.45 -25.26 -7.04
C ASP A 102 -5.04 -25.65 -7.54
N PRO A 103 -4.90 -26.65 -8.44
CA PRO A 103 -3.60 -27.10 -8.93
C PRO A 103 -2.78 -25.97 -9.56
N GLU A 104 -3.41 -24.88 -9.99
CA GLU A 104 -2.70 -23.68 -10.44
C GLU A 104 -2.05 -22.92 -9.28
N GLN A 105 -2.73 -22.78 -8.14
CA GLN A 105 -2.19 -22.11 -6.97
C GLN A 105 -0.97 -22.86 -6.39
N ALA A 106 -1.00 -24.19 -6.40
CA ALA A 106 0.13 -25.02 -5.99
C ALA A 106 1.36 -24.83 -6.91
N LYS A 107 1.16 -24.76 -8.24
CA LYS A 107 2.22 -24.49 -9.21
C LYS A 107 2.82 -23.09 -9.05
N LEU A 108 1.98 -22.08 -8.77
CA LEU A 108 2.45 -20.71 -8.53
C LEU A 108 3.30 -20.64 -7.25
N ARG A 109 2.87 -21.30 -6.17
CA ARG A 109 3.65 -21.37 -4.91
C ARG A 109 4.98 -22.08 -5.10
N ALA A 110 4.98 -23.23 -5.79
CA ALA A 110 6.21 -23.97 -6.11
C ALA A 110 7.17 -23.16 -6.99
N GLY A 111 6.65 -22.41 -7.97
CA GLY A 111 7.45 -21.51 -8.80
C GLY A 111 8.10 -20.39 -7.98
N LEU A 112 7.34 -19.75 -7.09
CA LEU A 112 7.84 -18.70 -6.21
C LEU A 112 8.90 -19.22 -5.24
N ASP A 113 8.67 -20.39 -4.62
CA ASP A 113 9.61 -21.00 -3.69
C ASP A 113 10.94 -21.38 -4.35
N SER A 114 10.93 -21.76 -5.63
CA SER A 114 12.14 -22.06 -6.39
C SER A 114 12.96 -20.83 -6.78
N MET A 115 12.30 -19.67 -6.89
CA MET A 115 12.93 -18.42 -7.30
C MET A 115 13.48 -17.63 -6.10
N ILE A 116 12.94 -17.87 -4.92
CA ILE A 116 13.43 -17.29 -3.67
C ILE A 116 14.67 -18.08 -3.22
N ILE A 117 15.85 -17.57 -3.53
CA ILE A 117 17.11 -18.08 -2.98
C ILE A 117 17.07 -17.86 -1.46
N ARG A 118 16.89 -18.95 -0.69
CA ARG A 118 16.81 -18.92 0.79
C ARG A 118 18.18 -18.77 1.47
N GLU A 119 19.26 -18.78 0.69
CA GLU A 119 20.62 -18.61 1.20
C GLU A 119 20.87 -17.16 1.60
N LYS A 120 21.59 -16.98 2.72
CA LYS A 120 21.93 -15.66 3.23
C LYS A 120 22.80 -14.92 2.20
N PRO A 121 22.36 -13.77 1.63
CA PRO A 121 23.17 -13.07 0.64
C PRO A 121 24.45 -12.58 1.29
N ASN A 122 25.59 -13.13 0.87
CA ASN A 122 26.92 -12.74 1.33
C ASN A 122 27.49 -11.64 0.42
N VAL A 123 26.85 -10.47 0.44
CA VAL A 123 27.28 -9.31 -0.37
C VAL A 123 28.25 -8.44 0.43
N LYS A 124 29.44 -8.19 -0.11
CA LYS A 124 30.39 -7.27 0.53
C LYS A 124 29.97 -5.84 0.20
N CYS A 125 30.13 -4.92 1.15
CA CYS A 125 29.81 -3.50 0.95
C CYS A 125 30.71 -2.82 -0.12
N SER A 126 31.78 -3.49 -0.60
CA SER A 126 32.56 -3.08 -1.78
C SER A 126 31.84 -3.32 -3.11
N ASP A 127 30.88 -4.24 -3.14
CA ASP A 127 30.30 -4.77 -4.37
C ASP A 127 29.00 -4.04 -4.76
N VAL A 128 28.60 -3.06 -3.93
CA VAL A 128 27.41 -2.21 -4.15
C VAL A 128 27.86 -0.90 -4.78
N ALA A 129 27.55 -0.70 -6.06
CA ALA A 129 27.85 0.52 -6.79
C ALA A 129 26.77 1.60 -6.58
N GLY A 130 27.17 2.87 -6.53
CA GLY A 130 26.24 4.02 -6.50
C GLY A 130 25.68 4.35 -5.11
N LEU A 131 26.22 3.73 -4.05
CA LEU A 131 25.82 3.93 -2.67
C LEU A 131 27.00 4.38 -1.77
N GLU A 132 27.98 5.07 -2.36
CA GLU A 132 29.21 5.48 -1.70
C GLU A 132 28.93 6.44 -0.53
N SER A 133 27.97 7.36 -0.70
CA SER A 133 27.56 8.30 0.36
C SER A 133 26.92 7.58 1.56
N ALA A 134 26.03 6.61 1.31
CA ALA A 134 25.41 5.86 2.42
C ALA A 134 26.39 4.91 3.09
N LYS A 135 27.33 4.33 2.33
CA LYS A 135 28.42 3.51 2.86
C LYS A 135 29.33 4.30 3.79
N GLN A 136 29.70 5.52 3.40
CA GLN A 136 30.50 6.41 4.24
C GLN A 136 29.75 6.82 5.52
N ALA A 137 28.48 7.20 5.41
CA ALA A 137 27.66 7.57 6.57
C ALA A 137 27.52 6.40 7.57
N LEU A 138 27.38 5.17 7.10
CA LEU A 138 27.32 3.98 7.95
C LEU A 138 28.66 3.71 8.65
N GLN A 139 29.78 3.85 7.92
CA GLN A 139 31.12 3.68 8.49
C GLN A 139 31.41 4.75 9.56
N GLU A 140 31.02 6.00 9.31
CA GLU A 140 31.14 7.10 10.28
C GLU A 140 30.25 6.84 11.51
N ALA A 141 28.99 6.45 11.33
CA ALA A 141 28.07 6.16 12.43
C ALA A 141 28.54 4.99 13.32
N ILE A 142 29.21 3.99 12.74
CA ILE A 142 29.79 2.87 13.49
C ILE A 142 31.06 3.30 14.23
N ILE A 143 31.91 4.13 13.62
CA ILE A 143 33.13 4.65 14.26
C ILE A 143 32.78 5.65 15.37
N LEU A 144 31.69 6.42 15.24
CA LEU A 144 31.29 7.44 16.22
C LEU A 144 31.01 6.84 17.61
N HIS A 145 30.36 5.67 17.67
CA HIS A 145 30.04 4.97 18.93
C HIS A 145 31.27 4.53 19.74
N LEU A 146 32.44 4.45 19.09
CA LEU A 146 33.69 4.04 19.72
C LEU A 146 34.62 5.23 20.04
N LYS A 147 34.37 6.40 19.44
CA LYS A 147 35.23 7.58 19.55
C LYS A 147 34.81 8.57 20.64
N PHE A 148 33.59 8.40 21.18
CA PHE A 148 33.06 9.14 22.32
C PHE A 148 32.43 8.17 23.33
N PRO A 149 33.22 7.53 24.21
CA PRO A 149 32.72 6.80 25.37
C PRO A 149 32.15 7.73 26.45
#